data_AF-A0A1H4M6E4-F1
#
_entry.id   AF-A0A1H4M6E4-F1
#
_cell.length_a   1.000
_cell.length_b   1.000
_cell.length_c   1.000
_cell.angle_alpha   90.00
_cell.angle_beta   90.00
_cell.angle_gamma   90.00
#
_symmetry.space_group_name_H-M   'P 1'
#
loop_
_entity.id
_entity.type
_entity.pdbx_description
1 polymer ?
#
loop_
_entity_poly.entity_id
_entity_poly.type
_entity_poly.pdbx_seq_one_letter_code
_entity_poly.pdbx_strand_id
1 'polypeptide(L)' 'MNRFFRRKAEAWLIRLAAWILIGRNVARCKVVSRRDNNDMWGMAESLEGIADRISSGYKEPSP' A
#
# COMPACT_ATOMS: atom_id res chain seq x y z
N MET A 1 21.34 -8.79 6.70
CA MET A 1 20.04 -8.34 7.26
C MET A 1 19.07 -9.50 7.19
N ASN A 2 18.45 -9.87 8.31
CA ASN A 2 17.62 -11.08 8.42
C ASN A 2 16.34 -10.93 7.55
N ARG A 3 16.00 -11.94 6.72
CA ARG A 3 14.94 -11.87 5.67
C ARG A 3 13.59 -11.42 6.23
N PHE A 4 13.32 -11.79 7.47
CA PHE A 4 12.15 -11.37 8.23
C PHE A 4 12.07 -9.85 8.44
N PHE A 5 13.18 -9.21 8.81
CA PHE A 5 13.22 -7.77 9.06
C PHE A 5 13.08 -6.99 7.75
N ARG A 6 13.69 -7.49 6.66
CA ARG A 6 13.58 -6.89 5.33
C ARG A 6 12.12 -6.84 4.84
N ARG A 7 11.40 -7.97 4.88
CA ARG A 7 9.98 -7.99 4.45
C ARG A 7 9.08 -7.10 5.31
N LYS A 8 9.36 -6.98 6.62
CA LYS A 8 8.59 -6.09 7.50
C LYS A 8 8.86 -4.62 7.18
N ALA A 9 10.12 -4.26 6.90
CA ALA A 9 10.47 -2.92 6.46
C ALA A 9 9.84 -2.57 5.10
N GLU A 10 9.92 -3.46 4.11
CA GLU A 10 9.30 -3.28 2.79
C GLU A 10 7.77 -3.13 2.91
N ALA A 11 7.12 -4.00 3.68
CA ALA A 11 5.67 -3.90 3.92
C ALA A 11 5.28 -2.61 4.67
N TRP A 12 6.14 -2.09 5.53
CA TRP A 12 5.90 -0.82 6.22
C TRP A 12 5.96 0.38 5.26
N LEU A 13 6.96 0.42 4.36
CA LEU A 13 7.08 1.46 3.33
C LEU A 13 5.88 1.47 2.38
N ILE A 14 5.37 0.29 2.01
CA ILE A 14 4.18 0.18 1.16
C ILE A 14 2.92 0.69 1.88
N ARG A 15 2.75 0.40 3.17
CA ARG A 15 1.65 0.97 3.96
C ARG A 15 1.76 2.48 4.10
N LEU A 16 2.97 3.02 4.25
CA LEU A 16 3.19 4.46 4.27
C LEU A 16 2.74 5.10 2.93
N ALA A 17 3.06 4.47 1.80
CA ALA A 17 2.59 4.93 0.49
C ALA A 17 1.05 4.88 0.40
N ALA A 18 0.41 3.78 0.79
CA ALA A 18 -1.04 3.66 0.81
C ALA A 18 -1.70 4.73 1.68
N TRP A 19 -1.16 5.00 2.87
CA TRP A 19 -1.65 6.03 3.77
C TRP A 19 -1.58 7.44 3.15
N ILE A 20 -0.48 7.77 2.45
CA ILE A 20 -0.34 9.06 1.73
C ILE A 20 -1.42 9.19 0.64
N LEU A 21 -1.73 8.10 -0.06
CA LEU A 21 -2.75 8.09 -1.11
C LEU A 21 -4.17 8.25 -0.54
N ILE A 22 -4.50 7.53 0.55
CA ILE A 22 -5.81 7.61 1.24
C ILE A 22 -6.04 8.98 1.88
N GLY A 23 -5.02 9.53 2.55
CA GLY A 23 -5.10 10.81 3.24
C GLY A 23 -5.43 11.99 2.31
N ARG A 24 -5.13 11.87 1.01
CA ARG A 24 -5.47 12.87 -0.01
C ARG A 24 -6.94 12.85 -0.44
N ASN A 25 -7.66 11.76 -0.20
CA ASN A 25 -9.09 11.68 -0.52
C ASN A 25 -9.95 12.46 0.49
N VAL A 26 -9.58 12.44 1.78
CA VAL A 26 -10.28 13.17 2.85
C VAL A 26 -10.13 14.69 2.66
N ALA A 27 -8.92 15.14 2.33
CA ALA A 27 -8.66 16.53 2.02
C ALA A 27 -8.58 16.71 0.49
N ARG A 28 -9.74 16.89 -0.16
CA ARG A 28 -9.88 17.11 -1.61
C ARG A 28 -8.74 17.98 -2.14
N CYS A 29 -7.73 17.33 -2.69
CA CYS A 29 -6.43 17.95 -2.88
C CYS A 29 -6.51 18.87 -4.10
N LYS A 30 -6.35 20.19 -3.92
CA LYS A 30 -6.49 21.18 -5.01
C LYS A 30 -5.49 20.96 -6.17
N VAL A 31 -4.47 20.14 -5.95
CA VAL A 31 -3.39 19.87 -6.92
C VAL A 31 -3.58 18.56 -7.71
N VAL A 32 -4.64 17.80 -7.46
CA VAL A 32 -4.90 16.53 -8.17
C VAL A 32 -6.32 16.52 -8.72
N SER A 33 -6.51 15.99 -9.93
CA SER A 33 -7.83 15.91 -10.53
C SER A 33 -8.73 14.94 -9.76
N ARG A 34 -10.06 15.08 -9.90
CA ARG A 34 -11.02 14.15 -9.29
C ARG A 34 -10.80 12.71 -9.74
N ARG A 35 -10.41 12.50 -11.00
CA ARG A 35 -10.14 11.17 -11.57
C ARG A 35 -8.93 10.55 -10.90
N ASP A 36 -7.81 11.26 -10.91
CA ASP A 36 -6.57 10.78 -10.29
C ASP A 36 -6.76 10.53 -8.79
N ASN A 37 -7.55 11.36 -8.10
CA ASN A 37 -7.86 11.13 -6.69
C ASN A 37 -8.64 9.83 -6.44
N ASN A 38 -9.59 9.48 -7.32
CA ASN A 38 -10.28 8.20 -7.23
C ASN A 38 -9.32 7.03 -7.55
N ASP A 39 -8.45 7.19 -8.55
CA ASP A 39 -7.47 6.16 -8.92
C ASP A 39 -6.45 5.93 -7.78
N MET A 40 -6.02 7.00 -7.11
CA MET A 40 -5.15 6.94 -5.94
C MET A 40 -5.78 6.17 -4.78
N TRP A 41 -7.09 6.26 -4.58
CA TRP A 41 -7.80 5.44 -3.59
C TRP A 41 -7.72 3.95 -3.92
N GLY A 42 -8.03 3.56 -5.17
CA GLY A 42 -7.93 2.16 -5.59
C GLY A 42 -6.50 1.61 -5.56
N MET A 43 -5.51 2.46 -5.87
CA MET A 43 -4.10 2.11 -5.71
C MET A 43 -3.73 1.85 -4.25
N ALA A 44 -4.26 2.65 -3.31
CA ALA A 44 -3.98 2.46 -1.89
C ALA A 44 -4.51 1.12 -1.36
N GLU A 45 -5.74 0.75 -1.71
CA GLU A 45 -6.31 -0.56 -1.35
C GLU A 45 -5.46 -1.71 -1.91
N SER A 46 -5.01 -1.58 -3.16
CA SER A 46 -4.12 -2.56 -3.79
C SER A 46 -2.77 -2.67 -3.07
N LEU A 47 -2.19 -1.54 -2.66
CA LEU A 47 -0.92 -1.48 -1.93
C LEU A 47 -1.04 -2.09 -0.53
N GLU A 48 -2.13 -1.86 0.19
CA GLU A 48 -2.37 -2.52 1.49
C GLU A 48 -2.39 -4.04 1.34
N GLY A 49 -3.11 -4.57 0.34
CA GLY A 49 -3.13 -6.00 0.06
C GLY A 49 -1.75 -6.57 -0.29
N ILE A 50 -0.92 -5.83 -1.04
CA ILE A 50 0.47 -6.22 -1.32
C ILE A 50 1.30 -6.21 -0.02
N ALA A 51 1.18 -5.17 0.80
CA ALA A 51 1.90 -5.06 2.06
C ALA A 51 1.53 -6.18 3.05
N ASP A 52 0.29 -6.63 3.06
CA ASP A 52 -0.16 -7.77 3.86
C ASP A 52 0.49 -9.07 3.40
N ARG A 53 0.54 -9.32 2.09
CA ARG A 53 1.21 -10.51 1.53
C ARG A 53 2.71 -10.51 1.80
N ILE A 54 3.39 -9.37 1.64
CA ILE A 54 4.83 -9.26 1.96
C ILE A 54 5.06 -9.45 3.46
N SER A 55 4.23 -8.84 4.31
CA SER A 55 4.34 -8.91 5.77
C SER A 55 4.10 -10.31 6.33
N SER A 56 3.11 -11.02 5.79
CA SER A 56 2.78 -12.41 6.16
C SER A 56 3.70 -13.44 5.49
N GLY A 57 4.34 -13.04 4.39
CA GLY A 57 5.03 -13.95 3.47
C GLY A 57 4.02 -14.53 2.48
N TYR A 58 4.42 -14.60 1.21
CA TYR A 58 3.67 -15.33 0.21
C TYR A 58 3.72 -16.81 0.61
N LYS A 59 2.61 -17.34 1.15
CA LYS A 59 2.44 -18.79 1.27
C LYS A 59 2.43 -19.32 -0.16
N GLU A 60 3.28 -20.30 -0.46
CA GLU A 60 3.14 -21.03 -1.72
C GLU A 60 1.71 -21.57 -1.81
N PRO A 61 1.06 -21.57 -2.99
CA PRO A 61 -0.21 -22.26 -3.13
C PRO A 61 -0.02 -23.69 -2.63
N SER A 62 -0.88 -24.14 -1.71
CA SER A 62 -0.91 -25.56 -1.32
C SER A 62 -1.09 -26.38 -2.61
N PRO A 63 -0.28 -27.43 -2.82
CA PRO A 63 -0.39 -28.30 -3.99
C PRO A 63 -1.77 -28.96 -4.09
#